data_AF-A0A2V8EZJ0-F1
#
_entry.id   AF-A0A2V8EZJ0-F1
#
_cell.length_a   1.000
_cell.length_b   1.000
_cell.length_c   1.000
_cell.angle_alpha   90.00
_cell.angle_beta   90.00
_cell.angle_gamma   90.00
#
_symmetry.space_group_name_H-M   'P 1'
#
loop_
_entity.id
_entity.type
_entity.pdbx_description
1 polymer ?
#
loop_
_entity_poly.entity_id
_entity_poly.type
_entity_poly.pdbx_seq_one_letter_code
_entity_poly.pdbx_strand_id
1 'polypeptide(L)' 'LAEELGMRPLVAHCHLGLGKLYRRMGKQHEAHEHLTTATTMYREMDMRFWLDRAEAEMRESG' A
#
# COMPACT_ATOMS: atom_id res chain seq x y z
N LEU A 1 -15.03 10.05 -8.69
CA LEU A 1 -14.90 9.71 -10.13
C LEU A 1 -13.84 8.63 -10.41
N ALA A 2 -12.70 8.59 -9.71
CA ALA A 2 -11.70 7.51 -9.88
C ALA A 2 -12.07 6.18 -9.20
N GLU A 3 -12.96 6.20 -8.19
CA GLU A 3 -13.39 5.01 -7.45
C GLU A 3 -14.27 4.04 -8.28
N GLU A 4 -14.99 4.53 -9.29
CA GLU A 4 -15.89 3.71 -10.12
C GLU A 4 -15.24 3.16 -11.41
N LEU A 5 -14.12 3.73 -11.85
CA LEU A 5 -13.50 3.43 -13.15
C LEU A 5 -12.35 2.42 -13.06
N GLY A 6 -12.49 1.32 -12.29
CA GLY A 6 -11.51 0.21 -12.33
C GLY A 6 -10.04 0.56 -12.02
N MET A 7 -9.75 1.78 -11.55
CA MET A 7 -8.40 2.28 -11.27
C MET A 7 -8.00 2.09 -9.80
N ARG A 8 -8.92 1.62 -8.95
CA ARG A 8 -8.64 1.31 -7.54
C ARG A 8 -7.40 0.41 -7.35
N PRO A 9 -7.14 -0.62 -8.18
CA PRO A 9 -5.89 -1.38 -8.10
C PRO A 9 -4.64 -0.55 -8.37
N LEU A 10 -4.67 0.35 -9.36
CA LEU A 10 -3.54 1.22 -9.67
C LEU A 10 -3.23 2.17 -8.51
N VAL A 11 -4.26 2.73 -7.88
CA VAL A 11 -4.09 3.59 -6.70
C VAL A 11 -3.45 2.79 -5.56
N ALA A 12 -3.92 1.57 -5.28
CA ALA A 12 -3.32 0.71 -4.25
C ALA A 12 -1.84 0.39 -4.55
N HIS A 13 -1.49 0.14 -5.81
CA HIS A 13 -0.11 -0.08 -6.24
C HIS A 13 0.77 1.16 -6.06
N CYS A 14 0.25 2.35 -6.37
CA CYS A 14 0.96 3.62 -6.13
C CYS A 14 1.26 3.81 -4.64
N HIS A 15 0.28 3.58 -3.77
CA HIS A 15 0.47 3.65 -2.32
C HIS A 15 1.51 2.62 -1.83
N LEU A 16 1.47 1.38 -2.32
CA LEU A 16 2.49 0.38 -1.99
C LEU A 16 3.90 0.82 -2.43
N GLY A 17 4.03 1.37 -3.65
CA GLY A 17 5.31 1.89 -4.15
C GLY A 17 5.85 3.05 -3.32
N LEU A 18 5.00 4.01 -2.98
CA LEU A 18 5.35 5.16 -2.13
C LEU A 18 5.77 4.71 -0.73
N GLY A 19 5.05 3.76 -0.13
CA GLY A 19 5.42 3.18 1.15
C GLY A 19 6.84 2.62 1.17
N LYS A 20 7.21 1.84 0.14
CA LYS A 20 8.58 1.31 -0.02
C LYS A 20 9.61 2.39 -0.24
N LEU A 21 9.27 3.41 -1.03
CA LEU A 21 10.18 4.51 -1.32
C LEU A 21 10.49 5.30 -0.05
N TYR A 22 9.47 5.71 0.70
CA TYR A 22 9.65 6.44 1.95
C TYR A 22 10.40 5.62 3.00
N ARG A 23 10.16 4.32 3.07
CA ARG A 23 10.94 3.42 3.94
C ARG A 23 12.43 3.45 3.62
N ARG A 24 12.80 3.36 2.33
CA ARG A 24 14.20 3.46 1.88
C ARG A 24 14.83 4.82 2.20
N MET A 25 14.02 5.87 2.31
CA MET A 25 14.45 7.22 2.70
C MET A 25 14.49 7.42 4.23
N GLY A 26 14.19 6.40 5.04
CA GLY A 26 14.12 6.51 6.50
C GLY A 26 12.89 7.25 7.02
N LYS A 27 11.92 7.56 6.15
CA LYS A 27 10.69 8.30 6.45
C LYS A 27 9.60 7.36 6.93
N GLN A 28 9.71 6.90 8.18
CA GLN A 28 8.88 5.84 8.73
C GLN A 28 7.39 6.21 8.81
N HIS A 29 7.08 7.47 9.14
CA HIS A 29 5.70 7.92 9.24
C HIS A 29 4.99 7.90 7.88
N GLU A 30 5.58 8.55 6.87
CA GLU A 30 5.04 8.55 5.50
C GLU A 30 4.98 7.14 4.91
N ALA A 31 5.99 6.30 5.19
CA ALA A 31 5.97 4.90 4.79
C ALA A 31 4.75 4.16 5.36
N HIS A 32 4.51 4.32 6.66
CA HIS A 32 3.40 3.66 7.36
C HIS A 32 2.03 4.11 6.84
N GLU A 33 1.85 5.41 6.59
CA GLU A 33 0.60 5.95 6.03
C GLU A 33 0.30 5.31 4.67
N HIS A 34 1.27 5.34 3.75
CA HIS A 34 1.09 4.79 2.41
C HIS A 34 0.89 3.27 2.40
N LEU A 35 1.62 2.52 3.23
CA LEU A 35 1.44 1.07 3.35
C LEU A 35 0.07 0.70 3.94
N THR A 36 -0.42 1.48 4.90
CA THR A 36 -1.76 1.28 5.49
C THR A 36 -2.85 1.50 4.45
N THR A 37 -2.78 2.58 3.67
CA THR A 37 -3.74 2.83 2.59
C THR A 37 -3.75 1.70 1.56
N ALA A 38 -2.57 1.23 1.12
CA ALA A 38 -2.47 0.12 0.17
C ALA A 38 -3.09 -1.17 0.73
N THR A 39 -2.81 -1.50 1.99
CA THR A 39 -3.33 -2.68 2.69
C THR A 39 -4.85 -2.66 2.76
N THR A 40 -5.46 -1.54 3.17
CA THR A 40 -6.92 -1.38 3.21
C THR A 40 -7.53 -1.56 1.82
N MET A 41 -6.96 -0.93 0.79
CA MET A 41 -7.47 -1.05 -0.58
C MET A 41 -7.39 -2.49 -1.10
N TYR A 42 -6.27 -3.19 -0.91
CA TYR A 42 -6.18 -4.59 -1.33
C TYR A 42 -7.15 -5.50 -0.59
N ARG A 43 -7.41 -5.25 0.69
CA ARG A 43 -8.42 -5.98 1.48
C ARG A 43 -9.83 -5.75 0.95
N GLU A 44 -10.21 -4.50 0.67
CA GLU A 44 -11.52 -4.16 0.11
C GLU A 44 -11.76 -4.76 -1.29
N MET A 45 -10.70 -4.97 -2.06
CA MET A 45 -10.74 -5.55 -3.41
C MET A 45 -10.47 -7.07 -3.43
N ASP A 46 -10.34 -7.73 -2.27
CA ASP A 46 -9.97 -9.16 -2.14
C ASP A 46 -8.69 -9.57 -2.91
N MET A 47 -7.72 -8.66 -3.02
CA MET A 47 -6.46 -8.87 -3.73
C MET A 47 -5.41 -9.52 -2.81
N ARG A 48 -5.67 -10.75 -2.35
CA ARG A 48 -4.88 -11.46 -1.32
C ARG A 48 -3.37 -11.45 -1.54
N PHE A 49 -2.90 -11.73 -2.75
CA PHE A 49 -1.46 -11.72 -3.06
C PHE A 49 -0.80 -10.36 -2.75
N TRP A 50 -1.47 -9.26 -3.07
CA TRP A 50 -0.95 -7.92 -2.85
C TRP A 50 -1.14 -7.44 -1.41
N LEU A 51 -2.21 -7.90 -0.75
CA LEU A 51 -2.41 -7.72 0.69
C LEU A 51 -1.25 -8.33 1.48
N ASP A 52 -0.91 -9.60 1.23
CA ASP A 52 0.19 -10.29 1.91
C ASP A 52 1.52 -9.54 1.73
N ARG A 53 1.75 -9.04 0.51
CA ARG A 53 2.96 -8.26 0.21
C ARG A 53 2.99 -6.92 0.94
N ALA A 54 1.87 -6.19 1.02
CA ALA A 54 1.80 -4.93 1.74
C ALA A 54 2.03 -5.14 3.25
N GLU A 55 1.44 -6.18 3.82
CA GLU A 55 1.64 -6.54 5.23
C GLU A 55 3.09 -6.96 5.54
N ALA A 56 3.75 -7.68 4.64
CA ALA A 56 5.17 -8.01 4.79
C ALA A 56 6.05 -6.75 4.86
N GLU A 57 5.78 -5.76 4.02
CA GLU A 57 6.55 -4.51 4.00
C GLU A 57 6.33 -3.68 5.29
N MET A 58 5.14 -3.77 5.90
CA MET A 58 4.87 -3.17 7.22
C MET A 58 5.63 -3.88 8.34
N ARG A 59 5.71 -5.22 8.32
CA ARG A 59 6.43 -6.01 9.35
C ARG A 59 7.94 -5.78 9.31
N GLU A 60 8.49 -5.51 8.14
CA GLU A 60 9.91 -5.13 7.96
C GLU A 60 10.24 -3.70 8.46
N SER A 61 9.26 -2.93 8.93
CA SER A 61 9.44 -1.54 9.38
C SER A 61 9.50 -1.38 10.92
N GLY A 62 9.51 -2.50 11.66
CA GLY A 62 9.72 -2.55 13.12
C GLY A 62 11.01 -3.30 13.46
#